data_AF-A0A399MCY5-F1
#
_entry.id   AF-A0A399MCY5-F1
#
_cell.length_a   1.000
_cell.length_b   1.000
_cell.length_c   1.000
_cell.angle_alpha   90.00
_cell.angle_beta   90.00
_cell.angle_gamma   90.00
#
_symmetry.space_group_name_H-M   'P 1'
#
loop_
_entity.id
_entity.type
_entity.pdbx_description
1 polymer ?
#
loop_
_entity_poly.entity_id
_entity_poly.type
_entity_poly.pdbx_seq_one_letter_code
_entity_poly.pdbx_strand_id
1 'polypeptide(L)'
;MVPPTDVLELIAEIERHRQVNAERCKPDSNTLLSGAPCASTTPCRSLDKAEGYMPDLINPSPGLNAASAWLEAARRNLNSAVEQAYPIGSKLMVDRGTHHARVEVVSHPNAAHPGTISVQNIETGKRYRIDYSRVLEQRHD
;
A
#
# COMPACT_ATOMS: atom_id res chain seq x y z
N MET A 1 -0.28 -13.15 20.91
CA MET A 1 1.04 -13.75 20.64
C MET A 1 1.07 -14.00 19.15
N VAL A 2 1.80 -13.18 18.38
CA VAL A 2 1.86 -13.34 16.92
C VAL A 2 2.80 -14.52 16.64
N PRO A 3 2.36 -15.53 15.88
CA PRO A 3 3.21 -16.67 15.58
C PRO A 3 4.44 -16.21 14.77
N PRO A 4 5.63 -16.77 15.05
CA PRO A 4 6.89 -16.33 14.45
C PRO A 4 6.93 -16.45 12.92
N THR A 5 6.05 -17.28 12.34
CA THR A 5 5.89 -17.46 10.89
C THR A 5 5.40 -16.19 10.20
N ASP A 6 4.47 -15.45 10.81
CA ASP A 6 3.87 -14.24 10.20
C ASP A 6 4.89 -13.10 10.09
N VAL A 7 5.89 -13.08 10.98
CA VAL A 7 6.97 -12.08 10.98
C VAL A 7 7.94 -12.33 9.82
N LEU A 8 8.25 -13.60 9.55
CA LEU A 8 9.17 -13.97 8.46
C LEU A 8 8.55 -13.72 7.08
N GLU A 9 7.24 -13.96 6.94
CA GLU A 9 6.50 -13.69 5.70
C GLU A 9 6.43 -12.18 5.41
N LEU A 10 6.24 -11.35 6.45
CA LEU A 10 6.28 -9.90 6.34
C LEU A 10 7.67 -9.37 5.95
N ILE A 11 8.74 -9.91 6.53
CA ILE A 11 10.12 -9.52 6.19
C ILE A 11 10.40 -9.82 4.71
N ALA A 12 10.01 -11.00 4.23
CA ALA A 12 10.20 -11.40 2.83
C ALA A 12 9.46 -10.47 1.84
N GLU A 13 8.23 -10.06 2.18
CA GLU A 13 7.45 -9.16 1.33
C GLU A 13 8.02 -7.73 1.28
N ILE A 14 8.56 -7.23 2.40
CA ILE A 14 9.25 -5.93 2.45
C ILE A 14 10.51 -5.93 1.57
N GLU A 15 11.32 -7.00 1.64
CA GLU A 15 12.54 -7.10 0.83
C GLU A 15 12.22 -7.19 -0.67
N ARG A 16 11.14 -7.89 -1.04
CA ARG A 16 10.65 -7.97 -2.43
C ARG A 16 10.33 -6.60 -3.01
N HIS A 17 9.71 -5.71 -2.24
CA HIS A 17 9.34 -4.35 -2.70
C HIS A 17 10.53 -3.40 -2.72
N ARG A 18 11.51 -3.58 -1.83
CA ARG A 18 12.74 -2.75 -1.81
C ARG A 18 13.57 -2.93 -3.08
N GLN A 19 13.62 -4.15 -3.62
CA GLN A 19 14.36 -4.45 -4.84
C GLN A 19 13.81 -3.70 -6.07
N VAL A 20 12.48 -3.50 -6.13
CA VAL A 20 11.79 -2.87 -7.27
C VAL A 20 12.03 -1.35 -7.33
N ASN A 21 12.29 -0.70 -6.19
CA ASN A 21 12.49 0.76 -6.13
C ASN A 21 13.94 1.21 -6.39
N ALA A 22 14.90 0.28 -6.50
CA ALA A 22 16.31 0.61 -6.73
C ALA A 22 16.66 0.92 -8.20
N GLU A 23 15.78 0.62 -9.17
CA GLU A 23 16.06 0.79 -10.60
C GLU A 23 15.78 2.20 -11.16
N ARG A 24 15.21 3.12 -10.36
CA ARG A 24 14.85 4.47 -10.85
C ARG A 24 15.56 5.64 -10.17
N CYS A 25 16.54 5.40 -9.30
CA CYS A 25 17.38 6.48 -8.82
C CYS A 25 18.57 6.68 -9.76
N LYS A 26 18.34 7.30 -10.92
CA LYS A 26 19.41 8.02 -11.60
C LYS A 26 19.63 9.35 -10.85
N PRO A 27 20.84 9.62 -10.33
CA PRO A 27 21.18 10.96 -9.90
C PRO A 27 21.53 11.77 -11.15
N ASP A 28 20.58 12.56 -11.67
CA ASP A 28 20.93 13.56 -12.68
C ASP A 28 21.86 14.60 -12.04
N SER A 29 23.14 14.39 -12.30
CA SER A 29 24.26 15.21 -11.86
C SER A 29 24.53 16.28 -12.91
N ASN A 30 23.99 17.48 -12.73
CA ASN A 30 24.31 18.61 -13.60
C ASN A 30 24.87 19.76 -12.74
N THR A 31 26.12 19.61 -12.33
CA THR A 31 26.97 20.68 -11.82
C THR A 31 27.41 21.55 -13.01
N LEU A 32 26.87 22.76 -13.16
CA LEU A 32 27.51 23.80 -13.98
C LEU A 32 27.52 25.13 -13.22
N LEU A 33 28.70 25.40 -12.68
CA LEU A 33 29.15 26.67 -12.13
C LEU A 33 29.48 27.64 -13.29
N SER A 34 29.02 28.90 -13.23
CA SER A 34 29.77 30.14 -13.57
C SER A 34 28.89 31.25 -14.18
N GLY A 35 29.01 32.47 -13.63
CA GLY A 35 28.74 33.73 -14.34
C GLY A 35 27.91 34.80 -13.61
N ALA A 36 28.55 35.68 -12.83
CA ALA A 36 27.95 36.96 -12.40
C ALA A 36 27.90 37.98 -13.58
N PRO A 37 27.07 39.04 -13.52
CA PRO A 37 27.56 40.29 -12.93
C PRO A 37 26.53 41.14 -12.14
N CYS A 38 27.10 42.05 -11.36
CA CYS A 38 26.51 43.12 -10.54
C CYS A 38 25.41 43.99 -11.20
N ALA A 39 24.42 44.40 -10.41
CA ALA A 39 24.01 45.80 -10.29
C ALA A 39 23.28 46.03 -8.94
N SER A 40 23.74 47.06 -8.22
CA SER A 40 23.30 47.51 -6.90
C SER A 40 21.92 48.16 -6.89
N THR A 41 21.13 47.93 -5.83
CA THR A 41 20.45 49.00 -5.05
C THR A 41 19.75 48.39 -3.83
N THR A 42 20.23 48.73 -2.63
CA THR A 42 19.54 48.57 -1.34
C THR A 42 18.52 49.71 -1.16
N PRO A 43 17.44 49.53 -0.38
CA PRO A 43 17.58 49.95 1.02
C PRO A 43 16.94 48.98 2.02
N CYS A 44 17.66 48.84 3.12
CA CYS A 44 17.34 48.15 4.35
C CYS A 44 15.86 48.20 4.73
N ARG A 45 15.23 47.03 4.85
CA ARG A 45 14.18 46.81 5.84
C ARG A 45 14.54 45.55 6.63
N SER A 46 14.95 45.78 7.87
CA SER A 46 14.98 44.75 8.89
C SER A 46 13.56 44.23 9.05
N LEU A 47 13.32 42.99 8.62
CA LEU A 47 12.23 42.19 9.15
C LEU A 47 12.87 41.05 9.92
N ASP A 48 12.56 41.13 11.20
CA ASP A 48 12.87 40.26 12.31
C ASP A 48 12.79 38.77 11.96
N LYS A 49 13.57 37.98 12.70
CA LYS A 49 13.76 36.53 12.57
C LYS A 49 12.56 35.82 11.94
N ALA A 50 12.69 35.44 10.67
CA ALA A 50 12.01 34.24 10.21
C ALA A 50 12.72 33.09 10.93
N GLU A 51 12.16 32.67 12.07
CA GLU A 51 12.47 31.38 12.67
C GLU A 51 12.41 30.36 11.54
N GLY A 52 13.59 29.89 11.16
CA GLY A 52 13.73 28.64 10.45
C GLY A 52 13.10 27.60 11.36
N TYR A 53 11.82 27.33 11.12
CA TYR A 53 11.24 26.07 11.51
C TYR A 53 12.00 25.05 10.66
N MET A 54 13.16 24.63 11.17
CA MET A 54 13.57 23.25 11.07
C MET A 54 12.29 22.51 11.47
N PRO A 55 11.59 21.80 10.56
CA PRO A 55 10.71 20.77 11.03
C PRO A 55 11.64 19.89 11.83
N ASP A 56 11.50 19.97 13.15
CA ASP A 56 12.24 19.17 14.07
C ASP A 56 12.04 17.77 13.52
N LEU A 57 13.12 17.21 12.96
CA LEU A 57 13.12 15.84 12.51
C LEU A 57 13.18 15.06 13.82
N ILE A 58 12.07 15.14 14.56
CA ILE A 58 11.61 14.06 15.40
C ILE A 58 11.58 12.95 14.37
N ASN A 59 12.67 12.18 14.30
CA ASN A 59 12.54 10.76 14.15
C ASN A 59 11.70 10.39 15.37
N PRO A 60 10.37 10.22 15.28
CA PRO A 60 9.80 9.30 16.21
C PRO A 60 10.54 8.03 15.83
N SER A 61 11.46 7.59 16.71
CA SER A 61 11.66 6.16 16.86
C SER A 61 10.27 5.59 16.73
N PRO A 62 9.94 4.79 15.68
CA PRO A 62 8.58 4.35 15.49
C PRO A 62 8.29 3.51 16.72
N GLY A 63 7.69 4.14 17.72
CA GLY A 63 7.17 3.43 18.87
C GLY A 63 6.26 2.39 18.25
N LEU A 64 6.21 1.20 18.84
CA LEU A 64 5.34 0.13 18.40
C LEU A 64 3.90 0.61 18.08
N ASN A 65 3.47 1.72 18.69
CA ASN A 65 2.22 2.44 18.49
C ASN A 65 2.08 3.13 17.10
N ALA A 66 3.15 3.65 16.52
CA ALA A 66 3.12 4.22 15.17
C ALA A 66 3.01 3.10 14.13
N ALA A 67 3.86 2.07 14.24
CA ALA A 67 3.84 0.93 13.34
C ALA A 67 2.48 0.20 13.33
N SER A 68 1.86 0.02 14.50
CA SER A 68 0.53 -0.55 14.61
C SER A 68 -0.54 0.33 13.98
N ALA A 69 -0.48 1.65 14.15
CA ALA A 69 -1.42 2.58 13.51
C ALA A 69 -1.31 2.55 11.98
N TRP A 70 -0.09 2.47 11.44
CA TRP A 70 0.14 2.32 10.00
C TRP A 70 -0.40 1.00 9.46
N LEU A 71 -0.16 -0.12 10.18
CA LEU A 71 -0.69 -1.43 9.80
C LEU A 71 -2.22 -1.44 9.78
N GLU A 72 -2.86 -0.86 10.80
CA GLU A 72 -4.33 -0.76 10.87
C GLU A 72 -4.92 0.14 9.76
N ALA A 73 -4.22 1.21 9.39
CA ALA A 73 -4.60 2.03 8.23
C ALA A 73 -4.48 1.24 6.92
N ALA A 74 -3.35 0.53 6.71
CA ALA A 74 -3.14 -0.31 5.54
C ALA A 74 -4.20 -1.41 5.42
N ARG A 75 -4.54 -2.05 6.55
CA ARG A 75 -5.57 -3.09 6.62
C ARG A 75 -6.94 -2.57 6.18
N ARG A 76 -7.33 -1.38 6.64
CA ARG A 76 -8.58 -0.73 6.24
C ARG A 76 -8.58 -0.37 4.76
N ASN A 77 -7.48 0.18 4.26
CA ASN A 77 -7.36 0.54 2.85
C ASN A 77 -7.46 -0.69 1.95
N LEU A 78 -6.80 -1.80 2.30
CA LEU A 78 -6.91 -3.06 1.56
C LEU A 78 -8.35 -3.57 1.51
N ASN A 79 -9.04 -3.62 2.65
CA ASN A 79 -10.43 -4.07 2.69
C ASN A 79 -11.35 -3.18 1.85
N SER A 80 -11.17 -1.85 1.91
CA SER A 80 -11.95 -0.93 1.10
C SER A 80 -11.68 -1.11 -0.39
N ALA A 81 -10.44 -1.33 -0.79
CA ALA A 81 -10.08 -1.60 -2.18
C ALA A 81 -10.67 -2.92 -2.69
N VAL A 82 -10.63 -3.98 -1.88
CA VAL A 82 -11.22 -5.29 -2.20
C VAL A 82 -12.75 -5.18 -2.35
N GLU A 83 -13.42 -4.46 -1.45
CA GLU A 83 -14.86 -4.22 -1.51
C GLU A 83 -15.27 -3.46 -2.78
N GLN A 84 -14.46 -2.49 -3.21
CA GLN A 84 -14.69 -1.74 -4.44
C GLN A 84 -14.42 -2.57 -5.70
N ALA A 85 -13.36 -3.38 -5.69
CA ALA A 85 -13.00 -4.23 -6.83
C ALA A 85 -14.00 -5.38 -7.02
N TYR A 86 -14.55 -5.92 -5.92
CA TYR A 86 -15.42 -7.09 -5.94
C TYR A 86 -16.73 -6.87 -5.17
N PRO A 87 -17.66 -6.03 -5.65
CA PRO A 87 -18.93 -5.80 -4.99
C PRO A 87 -19.73 -7.09 -4.74
N ILE A 88 -20.57 -7.09 -3.70
CA ILE A 88 -21.50 -8.19 -3.43
C ILE A 88 -22.38 -8.45 -4.67
N GLY A 89 -22.55 -9.71 -5.04
CA GLY A 89 -23.23 -10.15 -6.26
C GLY A 89 -22.31 -10.28 -7.49
N SER A 90 -21.04 -9.88 -7.39
CA SER A 90 -20.08 -10.03 -8.49
C SER A 90 -19.80 -11.49 -8.77
N LYS A 91 -19.78 -11.86 -10.06
CA LYS A 91 -19.45 -13.22 -10.51
C LYS A 91 -17.99 -13.28 -10.90
N LEU A 92 -17.22 -14.09 -10.18
CA LEU A 92 -15.77 -14.20 -10.30
C LEU A 92 -15.37 -15.57 -10.80
N MET A 93 -14.25 -15.62 -11.52
CA MET A 93 -13.51 -16.85 -11.78
C MET A 93 -12.38 -16.94 -10.75
N VAL A 94 -12.28 -18.05 -10.04
CA VAL A 94 -11.26 -18.20 -9.00
C VAL A 94 -10.41 -19.45 -9.23
N ASP A 95 -9.12 -19.33 -8.97
CA ASP A 95 -8.20 -20.45 -8.99
C ASP A 95 -8.27 -21.26 -7.69
N ARG A 96 -8.46 -22.58 -7.84
CA ARG A 96 -8.43 -23.56 -6.74
C ARG A 96 -7.22 -24.49 -6.84
N GLY A 97 -6.22 -24.15 -7.65
CA GLY A 97 -4.99 -24.89 -7.86
C GLY A 97 -5.12 -25.95 -8.95
N THR A 98 -6.08 -26.87 -8.82
CA THR A 98 -6.29 -27.94 -9.83
C THR A 98 -7.38 -27.64 -10.84
N HIS A 99 -8.23 -26.66 -10.56
CA HIS A 99 -9.35 -26.27 -11.40
C HIS A 99 -9.77 -24.84 -11.09
N HIS A 100 -10.51 -24.23 -12.00
CA HIS A 100 -11.17 -22.95 -11.78
C HIS A 100 -12.61 -23.17 -11.34
N ALA A 101 -13.14 -22.24 -10.55
CA ALA A 101 -14.53 -22.26 -10.14
C ALA A 101 -15.20 -20.91 -10.43
N ARG A 102 -16.47 -20.95 -10.85
CA ARG A 102 -17.30 -19.76 -10.94
C ARG A 102 -18.00 -19.54 -9.61
N VAL A 103 -17.82 -18.35 -9.05
CA VAL A 103 -18.33 -18.01 -7.73
C VAL A 103 -19.03 -16.66 -7.75
N GLU A 104 -19.92 -16.44 -6.79
CA GLU A 104 -20.57 -15.15 -6.55
C GLU A 104 -20.13 -14.61 -5.20
N VAL A 105 -19.81 -13.31 -5.14
CA VAL A 105 -19.45 -12.63 -3.89
C VAL A 105 -20.70 -12.49 -3.03
N VAL A 106 -20.66 -13.01 -1.81
CA VAL A 106 -21.79 -12.97 -0.86
C VAL A 106 -21.59 -11.91 0.21
N SER A 107 -20.35 -11.76 0.70
CA SER A 107 -20.02 -10.75 1.71
C SER A 107 -18.52 -10.53 1.86
N HIS A 108 -18.16 -9.39 2.43
CA HIS A 108 -16.79 -9.06 2.84
C HIS A 108 -16.64 -9.31 4.35
N PRO A 109 -15.67 -10.14 4.78
CA PRO A 109 -15.40 -10.37 6.18
C PRO A 109 -14.76 -9.14 6.83
N ASN A 110 -15.19 -8.84 8.06
CA ASN A 110 -14.61 -7.76 8.87
C ASN A 110 -13.22 -8.14 9.42
N ALA A 111 -12.38 -7.12 9.63
CA ALA A 111 -11.04 -6.95 10.26
C ALA A 111 -10.15 -8.17 10.61
N ALA A 112 -10.72 -9.31 10.98
CA ALA A 112 -10.02 -10.53 11.34
C ALA A 112 -9.30 -11.22 10.17
N HIS A 113 -9.77 -11.03 8.93
CA HIS A 113 -9.20 -11.69 7.74
C HIS A 113 -9.12 -10.69 6.58
N PRO A 114 -8.23 -9.69 6.66
CA PRO A 114 -8.12 -8.69 5.62
C PRO A 114 -7.74 -9.34 4.29
N GLY A 115 -8.29 -8.82 3.20
CA GLY A 115 -8.04 -9.38 1.87
C GLY A 115 -8.73 -10.72 1.58
N THR A 116 -9.64 -11.18 2.43
CA THR A 116 -10.48 -12.34 2.10
C THR A 116 -11.87 -11.92 1.66
N ILE A 117 -12.50 -12.75 0.84
CA ILE A 117 -13.86 -12.54 0.32
C ILE A 117 -14.68 -13.80 0.62
N SER A 118 -15.91 -13.63 1.08
CA SER A 118 -16.85 -14.75 1.24
C SER A 118 -17.62 -14.94 -0.05
N VAL A 119 -17.53 -16.14 -0.62
CA VAL A 119 -18.09 -16.46 -1.92
C VAL A 119 -18.97 -17.70 -1.87
N GLN A 120 -19.88 -17.81 -2.82
CA GLN A 120 -20.69 -19.00 -3.06
C GLN A 120 -20.34 -19.59 -4.43
N ASN A 121 -20.02 -20.88 -4.47
CA ASN A 121 -19.86 -21.57 -5.75
C ASN A 121 -21.24 -21.64 -6.44
N ILE A 122 -21.30 -21.17 -7.67
CA ILE A 122 -22.55 -21.04 -8.44
C ILE A 122 -23.10 -22.42 -8.82
N GLU A 123 -22.24 -23.39 -9.09
CA GLU A 123 -22.62 -24.74 -9.53
C GLU A 123 -23.07 -25.63 -8.36
N THR A 124 -22.40 -25.52 -7.22
CA THR A 124 -22.61 -26.41 -6.07
C THR A 124 -23.38 -25.75 -4.93
N GLY A 125 -23.60 -24.44 -4.97
CA GLY A 125 -24.24 -23.65 -3.91
C GLY A 125 -23.42 -23.55 -2.61
N LYS A 126 -22.21 -24.13 -2.55
CA LYS A 126 -21.40 -24.16 -1.33
C LYS A 126 -20.73 -22.81 -1.07
N ARG A 127 -20.79 -22.34 0.18
CA ARG A 127 -20.14 -21.11 0.64
C ARG A 127 -18.78 -21.38 1.26
N TYR A 128 -17.81 -20.53 0.95
CA TYR A 128 -16.45 -20.60 1.49
C TYR A 128 -15.74 -19.26 1.35
N ARG A 129 -14.55 -19.15 1.95
CA ARG A 129 -13.71 -17.96 1.85
C ARG A 129 -12.55 -18.19 0.89
N ILE A 130 -12.18 -17.13 0.19
CA ILE A 130 -11.00 -17.09 -0.67
C ILE A 130 -10.19 -15.84 -0.34
N ASP A 131 -8.90 -15.90 -0.61
CA ASP A 131 -8.06 -14.70 -0.70
C ASP A 131 -8.32 -14.00 -2.05
N TYR A 132 -8.29 -12.67 -2.09
CA TYR A 132 -8.52 -11.91 -3.34
C TYR A 132 -7.48 -12.25 -4.41
N SER A 133 -6.27 -12.68 -4.05
CA SER A 133 -5.21 -13.10 -4.98
C SER A 133 -5.60 -14.32 -5.83
N ARG A 134 -6.61 -15.09 -5.41
CA ARG A 134 -7.11 -16.24 -6.18
C ARG A 134 -8.12 -15.83 -7.25
N VAL A 135 -8.56 -14.58 -7.28
CA VAL A 135 -9.46 -14.09 -8.32
C VAL A 135 -8.67 -13.91 -9.61
N LEU A 136 -9.14 -14.58 -10.67
CA LEU A 136 -8.59 -14.41 -12.01
C LEU A 136 -9.29 -13.19 -12.62
N GLU A 137 -8.56 -12.09 -12.82
CA GLU A 137 -9.10 -10.90 -13.48
C GLU A 137 -9.64 -11.28 -14.86
N GLN A 138 -10.94 -11.09 -15.09
CA GLN A 138 -11.47 -11.14 -16.44
C GLN A 138 -11.00 -9.88 -17.16
N ARG A 139 -10.03 -10.05 -18.07
CA ARG A 139 -9.71 -9.01 -19.03
C ARG A 139 -10.99 -8.72 -19.82
N HIS A 140 -11.56 -7.55 -19.58
CA HIS A 140 -12.52 -6.96 -20.49
C HIS A 140 -11.70 -6.39 -21.66
N ASP A 141 -11.84 -7.01 -22.83
CA ASP A 141 -11.37 -6.47 -24.11
C ASP A 141 -12.17 -5.23 -24.52
#